data_AF-A0A2E6DVR3-F1
#
_entry.id   AF-A0A2E6DVR3-F1
#
_cell.length_a   1.000
_cell.length_b   1.000
_cell.length_c   1.000
_cell.angle_alpha   90.00
_cell.angle_beta   90.00
_cell.angle_gamma   90.00
#
_symmetry.space_group_name_H-M   'P 1'
#
loop_
_entity.id
_entity.type
_entity.pdbx_description
1 polymer ?
#
loop_
_entity_poly.entity_id
_entity_poly.type
_entity_poly.pdbx_seq_one_letter_code
_entity_poly.pdbx_strand_id
1 'polypeptide(L)'
;MLSYALLPSGQAGGVSCCTSTGMISPGNKAVSSRVSTSSTECFPLRDIAFPTQVVILRLRLKRVRSREGEPEGPVSVRDTMADWVIPEHRTQPVCRGVELKAQMEATIDSPIAAWWLTQASWMVRFQNGPLVLIDPWWRDLFAGDRWGKLLGEFPLEPEEHPEPDLVLCTHWHDDHICPVSIPRLATHFPNLRFVVPNRSVDLLTGWGVEHSRIIPMMGSDSTCVDGINIHAIPAAHEELDINENGAWYLGYVMNFEKSTVLHMGDSRPYPGWHEAFQNASENYDLIFACINGNDNLRHDEAVDLALALNPKLIVPMHYGMDPGNTVDPQIFVDEMMQRAAEINHVVPEVGGRILID
;
A
#
# COMPACT_ATOMS: atom_id res chain seq x y z
N MET A 1 33.09 5.01 -60.24
CA MET A 1 32.46 6.28 -59.83
C MET A 1 32.45 6.30 -58.30
N LEU A 2 33.52 6.84 -57.70
CA LEU A 2 33.51 7.97 -56.75
C LEU A 2 32.71 7.65 -55.47
N SER A 3 33.30 7.17 -54.36
CA SER A 3 34.28 7.77 -53.43
C SER A 3 33.90 9.17 -52.93
N TYR A 4 33.67 9.35 -51.62
CA TYR A 4 34.65 9.88 -50.66
C TYR A 4 34.07 10.04 -49.23
N ALA A 5 34.87 9.62 -48.24
CA ALA A 5 34.81 10.06 -46.85
C ALA A 5 35.39 11.48 -46.70
N LEU A 6 35.19 12.14 -45.55
CA LEU A 6 36.21 12.94 -44.82
C LEU A 6 35.62 13.63 -43.57
N LEU A 7 36.15 13.27 -42.39
CA LEU A 7 36.49 14.24 -41.33
C LEU A 7 37.77 14.99 -41.76
N PRO A 8 38.08 16.17 -41.20
CA PRO A 8 39.18 16.18 -40.24
C PRO A 8 39.09 17.19 -39.07
N SER A 9 39.87 16.80 -38.06
CA SER A 9 40.48 17.48 -36.91
C SER A 9 41.02 18.91 -37.07
N GLY A 10 41.14 19.62 -35.93
CA GLY A 10 42.13 20.70 -35.75
C GLY A 10 42.16 21.32 -34.35
N GLN A 11 43.17 20.97 -33.55
CA GLN A 11 43.61 21.64 -32.31
C GLN A 11 44.38 22.96 -32.59
N ALA A 12 44.42 23.90 -31.63
CA ALA A 12 45.65 24.37 -30.95
C ALA A 12 45.50 25.73 -30.20
N GLY A 13 46.04 25.78 -28.96
CA GLY A 13 46.70 26.91 -28.24
C GLY A 13 45.89 28.18 -27.89
N GLY A 14 45.87 28.76 -26.69
CA GLY A 14 46.70 28.67 -25.48
C GLY A 14 47.42 29.99 -25.19
N VAL A 15 47.03 30.74 -24.14
CA VAL A 15 47.83 31.75 -23.34
C VAL A 15 47.02 32.01 -22.03
N SER A 16 47.40 31.52 -20.84
CA SER A 16 48.34 32.05 -19.82
C SER A 16 48.00 33.44 -19.22
N CYS A 17 47.63 33.49 -17.93
CA CYS A 17 48.24 34.43 -16.97
C CYS A 17 48.13 33.91 -15.53
N CYS A 18 49.25 33.97 -14.82
CA CYS A 18 49.48 33.55 -13.44
C CYS A 18 49.05 34.62 -12.42
N THR A 19 48.71 34.21 -11.20
CA THR A 19 49.44 34.63 -9.99
C THR A 19 49.23 33.64 -8.83
N SER A 20 50.33 33.39 -8.12
CA SER A 20 50.54 32.53 -6.95
C SER A 20 49.84 33.08 -5.69
N THR A 21 49.75 32.45 -4.51
CA THR A 21 50.76 31.72 -3.71
C THR A 21 50.00 31.18 -2.47
N GLY A 22 50.19 29.94 -2.02
CA GLY A 22 51.03 29.69 -0.85
C GLY A 22 50.76 28.31 -0.23
N MET A 23 51.84 27.55 -0.05
CA MET A 23 51.94 26.22 0.56
C MET A 23 51.77 26.26 2.08
N ILE A 24 51.48 25.11 2.70
CA ILE A 24 52.36 24.38 3.65
C ILE A 24 51.71 23.03 4.01
N SER A 25 52.42 21.92 3.76
CA SER A 25 52.29 20.62 4.45
C SER A 25 53.42 20.53 5.51
N PRO A 26 53.33 19.71 6.58
CA PRO A 26 53.56 18.24 6.53
C PRO A 26 52.67 17.48 7.56
N GLY A 27 52.54 16.16 7.64
CA GLY A 27 53.17 15.01 7.01
C GLY A 27 53.05 13.78 7.95
N ASN A 28 52.88 12.60 7.35
CA ASN A 28 53.38 11.27 7.76
C ASN A 28 52.77 10.42 8.91
N LYS A 29 52.35 9.22 8.46
CA LYS A 29 52.66 7.84 8.92
C LYS A 29 51.68 7.08 9.85
N ALA A 30 50.97 6.15 9.19
CA ALA A 30 50.69 4.74 9.48
C ALA A 30 51.13 4.11 10.83
N VAL A 31 50.32 3.16 11.34
CA VAL A 31 50.64 1.72 11.51
C VAL A 31 49.43 0.97 12.13
N SER A 32 49.20 -0.27 11.65
CA SER A 32 48.25 -1.25 12.17
C SER A 32 48.74 -1.96 13.43
N SER A 33 47.82 -2.43 14.28
CA SER A 33 48.08 -3.66 15.05
C SER A 33 46.77 -4.40 15.40
N ARG A 34 46.78 -5.73 15.19
CA ARG A 34 45.87 -6.71 15.80
C ARG A 34 46.51 -7.19 17.10
N VAL A 35 45.74 -7.38 18.17
CA VAL A 35 45.98 -8.42 19.20
C VAL A 35 44.64 -8.88 19.79
N SER A 36 44.51 -10.19 19.95
CA SER A 36 43.44 -10.96 20.62
C SER A 36 43.81 -11.30 22.07
N THR A 37 42.82 -11.43 22.97
CA THR A 37 42.80 -12.28 24.21
C THR A 37 41.43 -12.04 24.90
N SER A 38 40.54 -12.99 25.20
CA SER A 38 40.52 -14.21 26.04
C SER A 38 39.66 -14.02 27.31
N SER A 39 38.76 -14.99 27.55
CA SER A 39 38.21 -15.49 28.83
C SER A 39 37.46 -14.58 29.82
N THR A 40 36.18 -14.95 30.03
CA THR A 40 35.48 -15.25 31.30
C THR A 40 35.67 -14.33 32.51
N GLU A 41 34.58 -13.72 33.02
CA GLU A 41 33.98 -14.03 34.33
C GLU A 41 32.82 -13.09 34.70
N CYS A 42 31.76 -13.67 35.28
CA CYS A 42 30.55 -13.05 35.80
C CYS A 42 30.80 -12.28 37.11
N PHE A 43 30.02 -11.21 37.38
CA PHE A 43 29.54 -10.80 38.71
C PHE A 43 28.43 -9.72 38.57
N PRO A 44 27.58 -9.45 39.58
CA PRO A 44 26.13 -9.47 39.43
C PRO A 44 25.44 -8.11 39.58
N LEU A 45 24.14 -8.13 39.28
CA LEU A 45 23.11 -7.12 39.50
C LEU A 45 23.25 -6.37 40.84
N ARG A 46 23.15 -5.04 40.76
CA ARG A 46 22.71 -4.19 41.86
C ARG A 46 21.51 -3.36 41.41
N ASP A 47 20.43 -3.54 42.15
CA ASP A 47 19.20 -2.79 42.10
C ASP A 47 19.44 -1.29 42.29
N ILE A 48 18.85 -0.49 41.40
CA ILE A 48 18.54 0.91 41.66
C ILE A 48 17.03 1.06 41.46
N ALA A 49 16.33 1.19 42.57
CA ALA A 49 14.91 1.50 42.62
C ALA A 49 14.68 3.00 42.35
N PHE A 50 13.66 3.31 41.54
CA PHE A 50 12.95 4.59 41.60
C PHE A 50 11.44 4.33 41.62
N PRO A 51 10.65 5.15 42.34
CA PRO A 51 9.26 4.85 42.64
C PRO A 51 8.30 5.63 41.72
N THR A 52 7.31 4.94 41.15
CA THR A 52 5.98 5.51 40.91
C THR A 52 4.99 4.38 40.64
N GLN A 53 3.93 4.36 41.43
CA GLN A 53 2.80 3.44 41.30
C GLN A 53 2.11 3.65 39.94
N VAL A 54 2.08 2.64 39.09
CA VAL A 54 1.11 2.55 37.99
C VAL A 54 -0.06 1.72 38.49
N VAL A 55 -1.20 2.37 38.72
CA VAL A 55 -2.48 1.69 38.94
C VAL A 55 -2.96 1.14 37.59
N ILE A 56 -2.80 -0.17 37.38
CA ILE A 56 -3.38 -0.85 36.22
C ILE A 56 -4.87 -1.08 36.50
N LEU A 57 -5.73 -0.25 35.92
CA LEU A 57 -7.17 -0.49 35.86
C LEU A 57 -7.45 -1.61 34.84
N ARG A 58 -7.57 -2.85 35.32
CA ARG A 58 -8.13 -3.97 34.53
C ARG A 58 -9.65 -3.82 34.45
N LEU A 59 -10.16 -3.24 33.37
CA LEU A 59 -11.58 -3.35 33.02
C LEU A 59 -11.87 -4.78 32.54
N ARG A 60 -12.41 -5.61 33.44
CA ARG A 60 -13.09 -6.86 33.07
C ARG A 60 -14.46 -6.49 32.50
N LEU A 61 -14.59 -6.48 31.18
CA LEU A 61 -15.91 -6.52 30.54
C LEU A 61 -16.58 -7.86 30.90
N LYS A 62 -17.62 -7.80 31.73
CA LYS A 62 -18.49 -8.95 32.01
C LYS A 62 -19.25 -9.28 30.73
N ARG A 63 -18.88 -10.40 30.09
CA ARG A 63 -19.72 -11.05 29.09
C ARG A 63 -21.06 -11.39 29.76
N VAL A 64 -22.15 -10.82 29.28
CA VAL A 64 -23.50 -11.19 29.70
C VAL A 64 -23.75 -12.62 29.20
N ARG A 65 -23.91 -13.57 30.13
CA ARG A 65 -24.35 -14.93 29.78
C ARG A 65 -25.79 -14.86 29.32
N SER A 66 -26.07 -15.29 28.08
CA SER A 66 -27.41 -15.70 27.69
C SER A 66 -27.84 -16.86 28.59
N ARG A 67 -29.08 -16.82 29.07
CA ARG A 67 -29.69 -17.91 29.84
C ARG A 67 -29.88 -19.10 28.90
N GLU A 68 -29.37 -20.27 29.29
CA GLU A 68 -29.67 -21.54 28.64
C GLU A 68 -31.17 -21.86 28.78
N GLY A 69 -31.85 -22.21 27.68
CA GLY A 69 -33.11 -22.95 27.77
C GLY A 69 -34.28 -22.58 26.86
N GLU A 70 -34.12 -21.90 25.71
CA GLU A 70 -35.22 -21.77 24.72
C GLU A 70 -34.74 -22.07 23.29
N PRO A 71 -35.58 -22.72 22.45
CA PRO A 71 -35.19 -23.14 21.12
C PRO A 71 -35.01 -21.92 20.20
N GLU A 72 -33.84 -21.77 19.60
CA GLU A 72 -33.56 -20.74 18.60
C GLU A 72 -34.40 -21.01 17.35
N GLY A 73 -35.54 -20.32 17.26
CA GLY A 73 -36.26 -20.11 16.00
C GLY A 73 -35.44 -19.21 15.06
N PRO A 74 -35.82 -19.13 13.77
CA PRO A 74 -35.06 -18.36 12.80
C PRO A 74 -35.03 -16.90 13.22
N VAL A 75 -33.84 -16.40 13.58
CA VAL A 75 -33.62 -14.99 13.88
C VAL A 75 -33.82 -14.23 12.59
N SER A 76 -34.99 -13.62 12.44
CA SER A 76 -35.24 -12.66 11.37
C SER A 76 -34.30 -11.50 11.57
N VAL A 77 -33.35 -11.30 10.65
CA VAL A 77 -32.54 -10.09 10.57
C VAL A 77 -33.45 -8.95 10.11
N ARG A 78 -34.25 -8.42 11.02
CA ARG A 78 -34.95 -7.15 10.89
C ARG A 78 -34.74 -6.37 12.18
N ASP A 79 -34.32 -5.12 11.97
CA ASP A 79 -34.33 -4.02 12.94
C ASP A 79 -33.21 -3.95 13.96
N THR A 80 -32.03 -3.53 13.49
CA THR A 80 -31.37 -2.31 14.00
C THR A 80 -30.63 -1.58 12.86
N MET A 81 -31.34 -1.08 11.85
CA MET A 81 -30.85 0.06 11.08
C MET A 81 -31.00 1.30 11.95
N ALA A 82 -30.10 1.48 12.91
CA ALA A 82 -30.04 2.70 13.70
C ALA A 82 -29.77 3.88 12.75
N ASP A 83 -30.75 4.79 12.67
CA ASP A 83 -30.69 6.25 12.50
C ASP A 83 -29.65 6.89 11.56
N TRP A 84 -29.09 6.14 10.61
CA TRP A 84 -28.13 6.70 9.67
C TRP A 84 -28.83 7.26 8.43
N VAL A 85 -28.67 8.55 8.23
CA VAL A 85 -29.09 9.27 7.03
C VAL A 85 -27.88 9.43 6.13
N ILE A 86 -28.01 9.05 4.85
CA ILE A 86 -26.97 9.32 3.83
C ILE A 86 -26.65 10.81 3.90
N PRO A 87 -25.38 11.22 4.07
CA PRO A 87 -25.02 12.63 4.14
C PRO A 87 -25.56 13.39 2.92
N GLU A 88 -26.21 14.54 3.12
CA GLU A 88 -26.69 15.39 2.02
C GLU A 88 -25.53 15.86 1.13
N HIS A 89 -24.34 15.99 1.73
CA HIS A 89 -23.10 16.31 1.04
C HIS A 89 -22.09 15.18 1.23
N ARG A 90 -21.80 14.49 0.13
CA ARG A 90 -20.73 13.48 0.05
C ARG A 90 -19.54 14.01 -0.70
N THR A 91 -18.34 13.56 -0.36
CA THR A 91 -17.11 13.81 -1.11
C THR A 91 -17.31 13.37 -2.55
N GLN A 92 -17.19 14.33 -3.47
CA GLN A 92 -17.36 14.07 -4.89
C GLN A 92 -15.99 13.76 -5.51
N PRO A 93 -15.92 12.79 -6.43
CA PRO A 93 -14.74 12.59 -7.24
C PRO A 93 -14.39 13.86 -8.04
N VAL A 94 -13.10 14.21 -8.07
CA VAL A 94 -12.60 15.33 -8.89
C VAL A 94 -12.60 15.00 -10.38
N CYS A 95 -12.57 13.72 -10.72
CA CYS A 95 -12.76 13.19 -12.08
C CYS A 95 -13.52 11.85 -12.00
N ARG A 96 -14.39 11.56 -12.97
CA ARG A 96 -15.23 10.35 -12.98
C ARG A 96 -15.69 9.96 -14.39
N GLY A 97 -16.22 8.74 -14.50
CA GLY A 97 -16.83 8.23 -15.73
C GLY A 97 -15.89 8.26 -16.94
N VAL A 98 -16.43 8.65 -18.09
CA VAL A 98 -15.70 8.63 -19.38
C VAL A 98 -14.42 9.46 -19.40
N GLU A 99 -14.37 10.57 -18.66
CA GLU A 99 -13.17 11.42 -18.60
C GLU A 99 -12.05 10.73 -17.83
N LEU A 100 -12.37 10.17 -16.66
CA LEU A 100 -11.40 9.44 -15.84
C LEU A 100 -10.89 8.18 -16.56
N LYS A 101 -11.80 7.44 -17.21
CA LYS A 101 -11.43 6.29 -18.05
C LYS A 101 -10.42 6.70 -19.13
N ALA A 102 -10.68 7.78 -19.86
CA ALA A 102 -9.78 8.27 -20.89
C ALA A 102 -8.40 8.66 -20.33
N GLN A 103 -8.33 9.21 -19.11
CA GLN A 103 -7.04 9.50 -18.46
C GLN A 103 -6.24 8.25 -18.13
N MET A 104 -6.90 7.17 -17.69
CA MET A 104 -6.25 5.90 -17.33
C MET A 104 -5.78 5.11 -18.57
N GLU A 105 -6.49 5.24 -19.70
CA GLU A 105 -6.12 4.63 -20.99
C GLU A 105 -4.99 5.37 -21.70
N ALA A 106 -4.82 6.66 -21.41
CA ALA A 106 -3.81 7.49 -22.04
C ALA A 106 -2.38 7.04 -21.68
N THR A 107 -1.47 7.20 -22.63
CA THR A 107 -0.04 7.06 -22.37
C THR A 107 0.44 8.13 -21.39
N ILE A 108 1.43 7.77 -20.57
CA ILE A 108 2.03 8.66 -19.58
C ILE A 108 3.51 8.88 -19.87
N ASP A 109 4.00 10.09 -19.61
CA ASP A 109 5.42 10.45 -19.74
C ASP A 109 6.20 10.23 -18.43
N SER A 110 5.50 10.21 -17.29
CA SER A 110 6.08 9.85 -15.98
C SER A 110 6.19 8.32 -15.84
N PRO A 111 7.20 7.80 -15.13
CA PRO A 111 7.35 6.37 -14.83
C PRO A 111 6.10 5.68 -14.29
N ILE A 112 5.37 6.34 -13.37
CA ILE A 112 4.10 5.83 -12.81
C ILE A 112 3.06 6.95 -12.79
N ALA A 113 1.80 6.59 -13.09
CA ALA A 113 0.63 7.36 -12.72
C ALA A 113 -0.29 6.52 -11.83
N ALA A 114 -0.94 7.15 -10.85
CA ALA A 114 -1.90 6.48 -9.97
C ALA A 114 -3.17 7.31 -9.81
N TRP A 115 -4.31 6.63 -9.64
CA TRP A 115 -5.60 7.26 -9.34
C TRP A 115 -6.23 6.58 -8.14
N TRP A 116 -6.63 7.39 -7.16
CA TRP A 116 -7.36 6.89 -6.01
C TRP A 116 -8.82 6.68 -6.35
N LEU A 117 -9.30 5.46 -6.18
CA LEU A 117 -10.67 5.06 -6.53
C LEU A 117 -11.61 5.02 -5.33
N THR A 118 -11.14 5.48 -4.16
CA THR A 118 -11.72 5.40 -2.79
C THR A 118 -11.09 4.29 -1.93
N GLN A 119 -11.17 4.44 -0.61
CA GLN A 119 -10.71 3.44 0.38
C GLN A 119 -9.29 2.93 0.09
N ALA A 120 -9.11 1.64 -0.19
CA ALA A 120 -7.85 1.02 -0.61
C ALA A 120 -7.79 0.74 -2.12
N SER A 121 -8.78 1.19 -2.89
CA SER A 121 -8.84 0.96 -4.34
C SER A 121 -7.94 1.92 -5.10
N TRP A 122 -7.05 1.36 -5.92
CA TRP A 122 -6.10 2.13 -6.72
C TRP A 122 -6.03 1.61 -8.16
N MET A 123 -5.97 2.54 -9.11
CA MET A 123 -5.52 2.24 -10.47
C MET A 123 -4.09 2.73 -10.63
N VAL A 124 -3.18 1.89 -11.14
CA VAL A 124 -1.77 2.21 -11.34
C VAL A 124 -1.39 1.94 -12.79
N ARG A 125 -0.89 2.96 -13.48
CA ARG A 125 -0.34 2.87 -14.83
C ARG A 125 1.18 2.97 -14.76
N PHE A 126 1.87 1.98 -15.31
CA PHE A 126 3.30 2.06 -15.54
C PHE A 126 3.59 2.63 -16.94
N GLN A 127 4.66 3.42 -17.06
CA GLN A 127 5.06 4.00 -18.35
C GLN A 127 5.33 2.92 -19.39
N ASN A 128 4.72 3.06 -20.57
CA ASN A 128 4.79 2.07 -21.66
C ASN A 128 4.49 0.63 -21.21
N GLY A 129 3.75 0.50 -20.13
CA GLY A 129 3.57 -0.74 -19.41
C GLY A 129 2.13 -0.96 -18.99
N PRO A 130 1.92 -1.88 -18.04
CA PRO A 130 0.60 -2.35 -17.68
C PRO A 130 -0.20 -1.32 -16.87
N LEU A 131 -1.52 -1.52 -16.92
CA LEU A 131 -2.53 -0.88 -16.10
C LEU A 131 -3.03 -1.89 -15.06
N VAL A 132 -2.77 -1.61 -13.79
CA VAL A 132 -3.03 -2.54 -12.68
C VAL A 132 -4.09 -1.95 -11.76
N LEU A 133 -5.14 -2.72 -11.49
CA LEU A 133 -6.21 -2.37 -10.57
C LEU A 133 -6.01 -3.11 -9.25
N ILE A 134 -6.00 -2.39 -8.13
CA ILE A 134 -5.72 -2.96 -6.81
C ILE A 134 -6.94 -2.74 -5.92
N ASP A 135 -7.34 -3.80 -5.19
CA ASP A 135 -8.45 -3.82 -4.25
C ASP A 135 -9.73 -3.12 -4.76
N PRO A 136 -10.28 -3.50 -5.94
CA PRO A 136 -11.40 -2.77 -6.54
C PRO A 136 -12.67 -2.86 -5.71
N TRP A 137 -13.05 -1.74 -5.10
CA TRP A 137 -14.22 -1.63 -4.25
C TRP A 137 -15.25 -0.68 -4.83
N TRP A 138 -16.46 -1.19 -4.99
CA TRP A 138 -17.62 -0.45 -5.46
C TRP A 138 -18.86 -1.04 -4.82
N ARG A 139 -19.76 -0.17 -4.37
CA ARG A 139 -21.07 -0.56 -3.83
C ARG A 139 -22.15 0.36 -4.37
N ASP A 140 -23.33 -0.20 -4.59
CA ASP A 140 -24.52 0.61 -4.85
C ASP A 140 -24.91 1.32 -3.55
N LEU A 141 -24.66 2.64 -3.52
CA LEU A 141 -24.96 3.51 -2.39
C LEU A 141 -26.46 3.56 -2.05
N PHE A 142 -27.33 3.13 -2.96
CA PHE A 142 -28.77 3.12 -2.81
C PHE A 142 -29.35 1.72 -2.57
N ALA A 143 -28.52 0.68 -2.45
CA ALA A 143 -28.96 -0.68 -2.14
C ALA A 143 -29.60 -0.83 -0.75
N GLY A 144 -29.48 0.19 0.11
CA GLY A 144 -30.12 0.21 1.43
C GLY A 144 -29.48 -0.73 2.46
N ASP A 145 -28.24 -1.17 2.22
CA ASP A 145 -27.47 -1.97 3.17
C ASP A 145 -26.59 -1.08 4.08
N ARG A 146 -25.72 -1.70 4.90
CA ARG A 146 -24.80 -0.97 5.80
C ARG A 146 -23.83 -0.02 5.06
N TRP A 147 -23.71 -0.15 3.74
CA TRP A 147 -22.82 0.61 2.88
C TRP A 147 -23.53 1.77 2.16
N GLY A 148 -24.83 1.94 2.35
CA GLY A 148 -25.49 3.22 2.05
C GLY A 148 -24.96 4.39 2.90
N LYS A 149 -24.07 4.12 3.87
CA LYS A 149 -23.56 5.08 4.84
C LYS A 149 -22.30 5.86 4.42
N LEU A 150 -21.81 5.65 3.21
CA LEU A 150 -20.52 6.18 2.79
C LEU A 150 -20.48 7.72 2.71
N LEU A 151 -19.35 8.28 3.10
CA LEU A 151 -19.04 9.71 3.10
C LEU A 151 -18.67 10.23 1.70
N GLY A 152 -18.25 9.35 0.78
CA GLY A 152 -17.83 9.70 -0.58
C GLY A 152 -18.58 8.91 -1.67
N GLU A 153 -18.46 9.39 -2.91
CA GLU A 153 -18.95 8.68 -4.09
C GLU A 153 -17.82 7.96 -4.83
N PHE A 154 -18.18 6.87 -5.51
CA PHE A 154 -17.25 6.13 -6.38
C PHE A 154 -17.07 6.87 -7.72
N PRO A 155 -15.85 6.93 -8.27
CA PRO A 155 -15.59 7.62 -9.53
C PRO A 155 -15.98 6.80 -10.77
N LEU A 156 -16.11 5.47 -10.63
CA LEU A 156 -16.43 4.53 -11.70
C LEU A 156 -17.26 3.38 -11.15
N GLU A 157 -18.22 2.90 -11.93
CA GLU A 157 -18.77 1.55 -11.77
C GLU A 157 -17.79 0.48 -12.30
N PRO A 158 -17.93 -0.81 -11.90
CA PRO A 158 -17.09 -1.90 -12.39
C PRO A 158 -16.92 -1.96 -13.91
N GLU A 159 -17.99 -1.75 -14.67
CA GLU A 159 -18.00 -1.77 -16.15
C GLU A 159 -17.49 -0.46 -16.78
N GLU A 160 -17.35 0.60 -15.99
CA GLU A 160 -16.83 1.89 -16.48
C GLU A 160 -15.30 1.96 -16.42
N HIS A 161 -14.64 1.01 -15.75
CA HIS A 161 -13.18 0.92 -15.78
C HIS A 161 -12.65 0.75 -17.22
N PRO A 162 -11.43 1.23 -17.51
CA PRO A 162 -10.64 0.65 -18.59
C PRO A 162 -10.33 -0.82 -18.29
N GLU A 163 -10.09 -1.65 -19.30
CA GLU A 163 -9.68 -3.05 -19.09
C GLU A 163 -8.29 -3.08 -18.41
N PRO A 164 -8.18 -3.54 -17.15
CA PRO A 164 -6.88 -3.66 -16.51
C PRO A 164 -6.13 -4.88 -17.07
N ASP A 165 -4.80 -4.81 -17.11
CA ASP A 165 -3.97 -5.97 -17.45
C ASP A 165 -3.94 -7.01 -16.31
N LEU A 166 -4.16 -6.54 -15.08
CA LEU A 166 -4.16 -7.36 -13.87
C LEU A 166 -4.98 -6.72 -12.75
N VAL A 167 -5.67 -7.55 -11.97
CA VAL A 167 -6.23 -7.16 -10.67
C VAL A 167 -5.42 -7.80 -9.54
N LEU A 168 -5.07 -7.03 -8.51
CA LEU A 168 -4.53 -7.56 -7.26
C LEU A 168 -5.56 -7.31 -6.15
N CYS A 169 -5.79 -8.31 -5.29
CA CYS A 169 -6.56 -8.11 -4.07
C CYS A 169 -5.77 -8.58 -2.85
N THR A 170 -5.79 -7.79 -1.78
CA THR A 170 -4.95 -7.99 -0.59
C THR A 170 -5.52 -9.00 0.38
N HIS A 171 -6.84 -8.99 0.61
CA HIS A 171 -7.51 -9.91 1.55
C HIS A 171 -9.03 -9.94 1.41
N TRP A 172 -9.67 -10.89 2.10
CA TRP A 172 -11.08 -11.28 1.91
C TRP A 172 -12.13 -10.29 2.45
N HIS A 173 -11.74 -9.23 3.16
CA HIS A 173 -12.70 -8.23 3.62
C HIS A 173 -13.38 -7.51 2.44
N ASP A 174 -14.64 -7.12 2.61
CA ASP A 174 -15.50 -6.73 1.50
C ASP A 174 -15.22 -5.34 0.94
N ASP A 175 -14.39 -4.56 1.63
CA ASP A 175 -13.77 -3.31 1.18
C ASP A 175 -12.44 -3.48 0.42
N HIS A 176 -11.98 -4.74 0.24
CA HIS A 176 -10.81 -5.10 -0.56
C HIS A 176 -11.15 -6.13 -1.65
N ILE A 177 -11.71 -7.28 -1.27
CA ILE A 177 -12.30 -8.27 -2.18
C ILE A 177 -13.82 -8.10 -2.16
N CYS A 178 -14.29 -7.19 -3.00
CA CYS A 178 -15.68 -6.81 -3.00
C CYS A 178 -16.59 -7.85 -3.68
N PRO A 179 -17.65 -8.36 -2.98
CA PRO A 179 -18.61 -9.30 -3.58
C PRO A 179 -19.46 -8.70 -4.71
N VAL A 180 -19.37 -7.38 -4.92
CA VAL A 180 -20.08 -6.68 -6.00
C VAL A 180 -19.13 -6.37 -7.15
N SER A 181 -17.96 -5.77 -6.89
CA SER A 181 -17.02 -5.39 -7.94
C SER A 181 -16.43 -6.60 -8.66
N ILE A 182 -15.95 -7.60 -7.92
CA ILE A 182 -15.20 -8.73 -8.49
C ILE A 182 -16.02 -9.52 -9.53
N PRO A 183 -17.24 -10.01 -9.24
CA PRO A 183 -18.02 -10.73 -10.25
C PRO A 183 -18.41 -9.85 -11.45
N ARG A 184 -18.69 -8.56 -11.24
CA ARG A 184 -19.01 -7.61 -12.32
C ARG A 184 -17.81 -7.38 -13.24
N LEU A 185 -16.64 -7.09 -12.66
CA LEU A 185 -15.37 -6.98 -13.39
C LEU A 185 -15.03 -8.27 -14.15
N ALA A 186 -15.16 -9.43 -13.50
CA ALA A 186 -14.85 -10.71 -14.11
C ALA A 186 -15.78 -11.07 -15.28
N THR A 187 -17.04 -10.64 -15.20
CA THR A 187 -18.03 -10.80 -16.27
C THR A 187 -17.76 -9.84 -17.42
N HIS A 188 -17.46 -8.58 -17.11
CA HIS A 188 -17.24 -7.53 -18.11
C HIS A 188 -15.92 -7.72 -18.87
N PHE A 189 -14.86 -8.14 -18.17
CA PHE A 189 -13.54 -8.43 -18.73
C PHE A 189 -13.23 -9.93 -18.63
N PRO A 190 -13.58 -10.75 -19.63
CA PRO A 190 -13.53 -12.21 -19.54
C PRO A 190 -12.10 -12.78 -19.45
N ASN A 191 -11.08 -12.02 -19.86
CA ASN A 191 -9.68 -12.42 -19.80
C ASN A 191 -8.94 -11.88 -18.57
N LEU A 192 -9.58 -11.05 -17.74
CA LEU A 192 -8.96 -10.41 -16.60
C LEU A 192 -8.51 -11.45 -15.57
N ARG A 193 -7.24 -11.37 -15.15
CA ARG A 193 -6.66 -12.24 -14.13
C ARG A 193 -6.62 -11.54 -12.78
N PHE A 194 -6.71 -12.34 -11.72
CA PHE A 194 -6.79 -11.87 -10.33
C PHE A 194 -5.68 -12.51 -9.51
N VAL A 195 -4.78 -11.70 -8.96
CA VAL A 195 -3.80 -12.10 -7.96
C VAL A 195 -4.42 -11.90 -6.59
N VAL A 196 -4.51 -12.96 -5.80
CA VAL A 196 -5.22 -12.95 -4.50
C VAL A 196 -4.48 -13.81 -3.49
N PRO A 197 -4.74 -13.68 -2.17
CA PRO A 197 -4.29 -14.68 -1.22
C PRO A 197 -4.84 -16.04 -1.61
N ASN A 198 -4.04 -17.09 -1.47
CA ASN A 198 -4.45 -18.47 -1.74
C ASN A 198 -5.75 -18.83 -1.00
N ARG A 199 -5.97 -18.23 0.17
CA ARG A 199 -7.17 -18.43 1.00
C ARG A 199 -8.45 -17.80 0.45
N SER A 200 -8.33 -16.90 -0.54
CA SER A 200 -9.45 -16.22 -1.18
C SER A 200 -9.84 -16.85 -2.52
N VAL A 201 -9.18 -17.92 -2.96
CA VAL A 201 -9.49 -18.62 -4.23
C VAL A 201 -10.92 -19.15 -4.25
N ASP A 202 -11.34 -19.81 -3.17
CA ASP A 202 -12.70 -20.37 -3.06
C ASP A 202 -13.77 -19.27 -3.07
N LEU A 203 -13.46 -18.09 -2.55
CA LEU A 203 -14.36 -16.94 -2.57
C LEU A 203 -14.61 -16.47 -4.00
N LEU A 204 -13.54 -16.25 -4.78
CA LEU A 204 -13.62 -15.81 -6.17
C LEU A 204 -14.28 -16.85 -7.08
N THR A 205 -13.92 -18.13 -6.93
CA THR A 205 -14.55 -19.21 -7.71
C THR A 205 -16.02 -19.37 -7.34
N GLY A 206 -16.39 -19.21 -6.07
CA GLY A 206 -17.78 -19.17 -5.61
C GLY A 206 -18.60 -18.04 -6.22
N TRP A 207 -17.96 -16.97 -6.69
CA TRP A 207 -18.58 -15.85 -7.42
C TRP A 207 -18.52 -15.99 -8.93
N GLY A 208 -18.07 -17.14 -9.46
CA GLY A 208 -18.05 -17.43 -10.89
C GLY A 208 -16.79 -17.00 -11.62
N VAL A 209 -15.71 -16.61 -10.91
CA VAL A 209 -14.41 -16.41 -11.54
C VAL A 209 -13.78 -17.76 -11.85
N GLU A 210 -13.48 -18.02 -13.13
CA GLU A 210 -12.82 -19.26 -13.55
C GLU A 210 -11.47 -19.43 -12.85
N HIS A 211 -11.21 -20.62 -12.29
CA HIS A 211 -9.98 -20.90 -11.54
C HIS A 211 -8.71 -20.62 -12.35
N SER A 212 -8.73 -20.79 -13.68
CA SER A 212 -7.58 -20.48 -14.55
C SER A 212 -7.23 -18.98 -14.62
N ARG A 213 -8.11 -18.11 -14.14
CA ARG A 213 -7.91 -16.66 -14.08
C ARG A 213 -7.39 -16.20 -12.71
N ILE A 214 -7.28 -17.10 -11.75
CA ILE A 214 -6.88 -16.78 -10.38
C ILE A 214 -5.42 -17.21 -10.17
N ILE A 215 -4.62 -16.28 -9.66
CA ILE A 215 -3.20 -16.46 -9.37
C ILE A 215 -3.05 -16.37 -7.84
N PRO A 216 -3.08 -17.51 -7.12
CA PRO A 216 -2.98 -17.51 -5.66
C PRO A 216 -1.56 -17.19 -5.20
N MET A 217 -1.45 -16.42 -4.12
CA MET A 217 -0.19 -16.12 -3.45
C MET A 217 -0.23 -16.50 -1.97
N MET A 218 0.92 -16.91 -1.43
CA MET A 218 1.05 -17.44 -0.07
C MET A 218 1.55 -16.40 0.94
N GLY A 219 2.15 -15.31 0.48
CA GLY A 219 2.70 -14.23 1.31
C GLY A 219 4.20 -14.31 1.55
N SER A 220 4.92 -15.19 0.88
CA SER A 220 6.40 -15.20 0.92
C SER A 220 6.95 -15.70 -0.40
N ASP A 221 6.22 -15.41 -1.46
CA ASP A 221 6.38 -15.93 -2.80
C ASP A 221 6.31 -14.79 -3.81
N SER A 222 6.91 -15.04 -4.96
CA SER A 222 6.90 -14.12 -6.08
C SER A 222 6.34 -14.80 -7.31
N THR A 223 5.67 -14.01 -8.15
CA THR A 223 5.20 -14.43 -9.46
C THR A 223 5.53 -13.35 -10.49
N CYS A 224 5.52 -13.72 -11.77
CA CYS A 224 5.66 -12.78 -12.88
C CYS A 224 4.46 -12.95 -13.81
N VAL A 225 3.71 -11.87 -14.02
CA VAL A 225 2.51 -11.86 -14.85
C VAL A 225 2.69 -10.78 -15.91
N ASP A 226 2.88 -11.19 -17.17
CA ASP A 226 3.07 -10.31 -18.33
C ASP A 226 4.14 -9.22 -18.11
N GLY A 227 5.23 -9.58 -17.41
CA GLY A 227 6.34 -8.67 -17.12
C GLY A 227 6.21 -7.89 -15.81
N ILE A 228 5.07 -7.98 -15.11
CA ILE A 228 4.90 -7.46 -13.75
C ILE A 228 5.45 -8.50 -12.77
N ASN A 229 6.55 -8.18 -12.09
CA ASN A 229 7.01 -9.00 -10.97
C ASN A 229 6.25 -8.61 -9.71
N ILE A 230 5.62 -9.56 -9.05
CA ILE A 230 4.79 -9.35 -7.87
C ILE A 230 5.38 -10.19 -6.76
N HIS A 231 5.68 -9.55 -5.64
CA HIS A 231 6.07 -10.21 -4.41
C HIS A 231 4.98 -10.00 -3.36
N ALA A 232 4.46 -11.10 -2.81
CA ALA A 232 3.49 -11.06 -1.73
C ALA A 232 4.21 -11.08 -0.38
N ILE A 233 3.80 -10.18 0.52
CA ILE A 233 4.31 -10.06 1.88
C ILE A 233 3.14 -10.31 2.84
N PRO A 234 3.30 -11.04 3.95
CA PRO A 234 2.21 -11.25 4.88
C PRO A 234 1.83 -9.90 5.53
N ALA A 235 0.54 -9.65 5.65
CA ALA A 235 -0.02 -8.54 6.42
C ALA A 235 -0.61 -9.08 7.73
N ALA A 236 -0.47 -8.32 8.81
CA ALA A 236 -1.09 -8.60 10.10
C ALA A 236 -2.35 -7.75 10.24
N HIS A 237 -3.53 -8.36 10.11
CA HIS A 237 -4.80 -7.66 10.31
C HIS A 237 -5.36 -8.12 11.65
N GLU A 238 -5.32 -7.24 12.65
CA GLU A 238 -5.27 -7.57 14.09
C GLU A 238 -4.03 -8.38 14.52
N GLU A 239 -3.82 -9.56 13.93
CA GLU A 239 -2.71 -10.49 14.21
C GLU A 239 -2.08 -11.00 12.90
N LEU A 240 -0.88 -11.58 13.00
CA LEU A 240 -0.23 -12.21 11.84
C LEU A 240 -0.78 -13.62 11.59
N ASP A 241 -1.86 -13.70 10.81
CA ASP A 241 -2.53 -14.95 10.49
C ASP A 241 -1.90 -15.66 9.30
N ILE A 242 -1.01 -16.61 9.59
CA ILE A 242 -0.31 -17.45 8.60
C ILE A 242 -0.28 -18.92 9.02
N ASN A 243 -0.51 -19.82 8.07
CA ASN A 243 -0.35 -21.26 8.27
C ASN A 243 0.21 -21.94 7.01
N GLU A 244 0.16 -23.28 6.95
CA GLU A 244 0.63 -24.07 5.81
C GLU A 244 -0.04 -23.74 4.46
N ASN A 245 -1.22 -23.11 4.48
CA ASN A 245 -1.98 -22.69 3.30
C ASN A 245 -1.75 -21.21 2.94
N GLY A 246 -0.77 -20.56 3.57
CA GLY A 246 -0.39 -19.17 3.33
C GLY A 246 -1.01 -18.20 4.32
N ALA A 247 -0.64 -16.93 4.16
CA ALA A 247 -1.20 -15.82 4.91
C ALA A 247 -2.64 -15.50 4.47
N TRP A 248 -3.45 -15.03 5.42
CA TRP A 248 -4.82 -14.58 5.14
C TRP A 248 -4.88 -13.19 4.51
N TYR A 249 -3.91 -12.35 4.85
CA TYR A 249 -3.82 -10.96 4.44
C TYR A 249 -2.46 -10.72 3.82
N LEU A 250 -2.43 -9.99 2.70
CA LEU A 250 -1.22 -9.75 1.92
C LEU A 250 -1.02 -8.26 1.63
N GLY A 251 0.23 -7.81 1.69
CA GLY A 251 0.72 -6.67 0.94
C GLY A 251 1.39 -7.14 -0.35
N TYR A 252 1.44 -6.28 -1.37
CA TYR A 252 2.11 -6.58 -2.63
C TYR A 252 3.13 -5.52 -3.00
N VAL A 253 4.32 -5.99 -3.37
CA VAL A 253 5.33 -5.20 -4.06
C VAL A 253 5.29 -5.55 -5.54
N MET A 254 4.92 -4.58 -6.37
CA MET A 254 4.88 -4.71 -7.83
C MET A 254 6.08 -4.00 -8.44
N ASN A 255 6.81 -4.70 -9.28
CA ASN A 255 7.94 -4.16 -10.03
C ASN A 255 7.65 -4.31 -11.52
N PHE A 256 7.74 -3.22 -12.26
CA PHE A 256 7.74 -3.21 -13.72
C PHE A 256 8.91 -2.35 -14.19
N GLU A 257 9.81 -2.97 -14.95
CA GLU A 257 11.11 -2.38 -15.31
C GLU A 257 11.89 -1.84 -14.10
N LYS A 258 11.96 -0.51 -13.93
CA LYS A 258 12.66 0.16 -12.82
C LYS A 258 11.72 0.73 -11.76
N SER A 259 10.42 0.63 -11.99
CA SER A 259 9.38 1.22 -11.16
C SER A 259 8.86 0.22 -10.14
N THR A 260 8.85 0.62 -8.87
CA THR A 260 8.41 -0.21 -7.75
C THR A 260 7.27 0.45 -6.98
N VAL A 261 6.15 -0.26 -6.88
CA VAL A 261 4.95 0.17 -6.15
C VAL A 261 4.66 -0.82 -5.02
N LEU A 262 4.50 -0.32 -3.80
CA LEU A 262 4.03 -1.09 -2.66
C LEU A 262 2.58 -0.72 -2.35
N HIS A 263 1.70 -1.72 -2.36
CA HIS A 263 0.40 -1.65 -1.73
C HIS A 263 0.43 -2.53 -0.49
N MET A 264 0.46 -1.92 0.70
CA MET A 264 0.71 -2.67 1.93
C MET A 264 -0.49 -3.49 2.44
N GLY A 265 -1.66 -3.33 1.81
CA GLY A 265 -2.93 -3.82 2.34
C GLY A 265 -3.27 -3.14 3.66
N ASP A 266 -4.01 -3.84 4.51
CA ASP A 266 -4.50 -3.30 5.79
C ASP A 266 -3.76 -3.92 6.97
N SER A 267 -2.43 -3.78 6.95
CA SER A 267 -1.56 -4.37 7.97
C SER A 267 -1.33 -3.43 9.15
N ARG A 268 -1.26 -3.99 10.36
CA ARG A 268 -0.55 -3.45 11.52
C ARG A 268 0.94 -3.80 11.45
N PRO A 269 1.82 -3.09 12.20
CA PRO A 269 3.20 -3.50 12.36
C PRO A 269 3.29 -4.85 13.08
N TYR A 270 4.18 -5.73 12.63
CA TYR A 270 4.50 -7.00 13.29
C TYR A 270 6.02 -7.21 13.37
N PRO A 271 6.52 -8.07 14.28
CA PRO A 271 7.95 -8.34 14.39
C PRO A 271 8.53 -8.81 13.04
N GLY A 272 9.49 -8.04 12.51
CA GLY A 272 10.14 -8.34 11.22
C GLY A 272 9.49 -7.70 9.99
N TRP A 273 8.38 -6.96 10.11
CA TRP A 273 7.69 -6.37 8.95
C TRP A 273 8.56 -5.40 8.13
N HIS A 274 9.36 -4.52 8.78
CA HIS A 274 10.31 -3.64 8.09
C HIS A 274 11.33 -4.45 7.26
N GLU A 275 11.87 -5.53 7.83
CA GLU A 275 12.82 -6.41 7.14
C GLU A 275 12.14 -7.11 5.96
N ALA A 276 10.87 -7.52 6.10
CA ALA A 276 10.10 -8.11 5.01
C ALA A 276 9.95 -7.15 3.83
N PHE A 277 9.64 -5.87 4.09
CA PHE A 277 9.60 -4.86 3.03
C PHE A 277 10.99 -4.56 2.46
N GLN A 278 12.00 -4.34 3.29
CA GLN A 278 13.37 -4.06 2.83
C GLN A 278 13.98 -5.21 1.99
N ASN A 279 13.60 -6.46 2.28
CA ASN A 279 14.03 -7.62 1.50
C ASN A 279 13.27 -7.77 0.18
N ALA A 280 12.06 -7.19 0.07
CA ALA A 280 11.24 -7.30 -1.13
C ALA A 280 11.68 -6.36 -2.25
N SER A 281 12.25 -5.19 -1.92
CA SER A 281 12.85 -4.28 -2.89
C SER A 281 13.90 -3.38 -2.25
N GLU A 282 14.93 -3.04 -3.03
CA GLU A 282 15.96 -2.05 -2.64
C GLU A 282 15.42 -0.61 -2.68
N ASN A 283 14.38 -0.34 -3.47
CA ASN A 283 13.80 0.99 -3.63
C ASN A 283 12.28 0.94 -3.83
N TYR A 284 11.61 2.02 -3.45
CA TYR A 284 10.17 2.22 -3.64
C TYR A 284 9.90 3.58 -4.28
N ASP A 285 9.25 3.58 -5.44
CA ASP A 285 8.80 4.83 -6.08
C ASP A 285 7.49 5.32 -5.45
N LEU A 286 6.59 4.39 -5.15
CA LEU A 286 5.27 4.70 -4.60
C LEU A 286 4.89 3.70 -3.51
N ILE A 287 4.42 4.21 -2.37
CA ILE A 287 3.84 3.42 -1.28
C ILE A 287 2.41 3.92 -1.01
N PHE A 288 1.45 3.01 -1.01
CA PHE A 288 0.11 3.24 -0.46
C PHE A 288 0.03 2.71 0.97
N ALA A 289 -0.36 3.56 1.93
CA ALA A 289 -0.37 3.21 3.35
C ALA A 289 -1.67 3.64 4.05
N CYS A 290 -2.27 2.75 4.83
CA CYS A 290 -3.46 3.07 5.65
C CYS A 290 -3.08 4.04 6.77
N ILE A 291 -4.05 4.85 7.24
CA ILE A 291 -3.80 5.86 8.30
C ILE A 291 -4.86 5.93 9.40
N ASN A 292 -5.99 5.23 9.24
CA ASN A 292 -7.14 5.30 10.14
C ASN A 292 -6.94 4.54 11.46
N GLY A 293 -6.01 3.57 11.52
CA GLY A 293 -5.65 2.89 12.77
C GLY A 293 -6.67 1.87 13.27
N ASN A 294 -7.68 1.54 12.46
CA ASN A 294 -8.68 0.53 12.79
C ASN A 294 -8.28 -0.77 12.12
N ASP A 295 -7.69 -1.67 12.89
CA ASP A 295 -7.14 -2.97 12.46
C ASP A 295 -6.07 -2.93 11.36
N ASN A 296 -5.56 -1.73 11.08
CA ASN A 296 -4.45 -1.41 10.19
C ASN A 296 -3.55 -0.31 10.82
N LEU A 297 -2.62 0.25 10.05
CA LEU A 297 -1.73 1.33 10.51
C LEU A 297 -2.50 2.58 10.97
N ARG A 298 -2.04 3.16 12.07
CA ARG A 298 -2.28 4.57 12.37
C ARG A 298 -1.39 5.47 11.50
N HIS A 299 -1.78 6.73 11.34
CA HIS A 299 -0.97 7.75 10.66
C HIS A 299 0.50 7.81 11.12
N ASP A 300 0.80 7.72 12.42
CA ASP A 300 2.16 7.76 12.97
C ASP A 300 3.00 6.54 12.58
N GLU A 301 2.37 5.38 12.43
CA GLU A 301 3.01 4.14 11.99
C GLU A 301 3.20 4.12 10.47
N ALA A 302 2.33 4.79 9.71
CA ALA A 302 2.56 5.03 8.28
C ALA A 302 3.81 5.91 8.06
N VAL A 303 4.04 6.90 8.93
CA VAL A 303 5.28 7.69 8.93
C VAL A 303 6.49 6.87 9.35
N ASP A 304 6.36 5.93 10.31
CA ASP A 304 7.43 4.97 10.64
C ASP A 304 7.84 4.15 9.40
N LEU A 305 6.86 3.66 8.64
CA LEU A 305 7.10 2.92 7.40
C LEU A 305 7.82 3.78 6.36
N ALA A 306 7.39 5.04 6.18
CA ALA A 306 8.04 5.99 5.29
C ALA A 306 9.51 6.20 5.66
N LEU A 307 9.82 6.40 6.93
CA LEU A 307 11.18 6.57 7.42
C LEU A 307 12.04 5.32 7.24
N ALA A 308 11.45 4.13 7.37
CA ALA A 308 12.16 2.86 7.22
C ALA A 308 12.48 2.50 5.77
N LEU A 309 11.62 2.89 4.82
CA LEU A 309 11.73 2.52 3.40
C LEU A 309 12.19 3.66 2.49
N ASN A 310 12.10 4.92 2.96
CA ASN A 310 12.50 6.13 2.24
C ASN A 310 12.01 6.15 0.77
N PRO A 311 10.69 6.05 0.52
CA PRO A 311 10.15 6.03 -0.84
C PRO A 311 10.29 7.39 -1.52
N LYS A 312 10.19 7.41 -2.87
CA LYS A 312 10.08 8.69 -3.58
C LYS A 312 8.78 9.42 -3.24
N LEU A 313 7.67 8.68 -3.10
CA LEU A 313 6.35 9.20 -2.72
C LEU A 313 5.61 8.18 -1.83
N ILE A 314 5.06 8.66 -0.71
CA ILE A 314 4.07 7.91 0.09
C ILE A 314 2.70 8.59 0.04
N VAL A 315 1.65 7.79 -0.09
CA VAL A 315 0.28 8.26 -0.27
C VAL A 315 -0.62 7.57 0.75
N PRO A 316 -1.36 8.33 1.59
CA PRO A 316 -2.27 7.74 2.56
C PRO A 316 -3.51 7.17 1.86
N MET A 317 -4.10 6.14 2.44
CA MET A 317 -5.35 5.53 2.00
C MET A 317 -6.21 5.10 3.20
N HIS A 318 -7.35 4.46 2.93
CA HIS A 318 -8.24 3.92 3.98
C HIS A 318 -8.86 4.99 4.92
N TYR A 319 -9.20 6.14 4.35
CA TYR A 319 -9.94 7.22 5.00
C TYR A 319 -11.00 7.80 4.07
N GLY A 320 -11.95 8.56 4.63
CA GLY A 320 -12.91 9.38 3.88
C GLY A 320 -14.11 8.63 3.30
N MET A 321 -14.26 7.32 3.55
CA MET A 321 -15.37 6.52 3.03
C MET A 321 -16.32 6.02 4.11
N ASP A 322 -15.86 5.30 5.13
CA ASP A 322 -16.72 4.80 6.20
C ASP A 322 -16.78 5.80 7.38
N PRO A 323 -17.94 6.36 7.73
CA PRO A 323 -18.07 7.28 8.86
C PRO A 323 -17.71 6.65 10.21
N GLY A 324 -17.82 5.34 10.36
CA GLY A 324 -17.41 4.60 11.54
C GLY A 324 -15.93 4.19 11.52
N ASN A 325 -15.26 4.35 10.38
CA ASN A 325 -13.89 3.90 10.16
C ASN A 325 -13.13 4.86 9.23
N THR A 326 -12.90 6.08 9.71
CA THR A 326 -12.20 7.14 8.98
C THR A 326 -11.39 8.03 9.92
N VAL A 327 -10.45 8.77 9.36
CA VAL A 327 -9.68 9.81 10.04
C VAL A 327 -9.51 11.03 9.13
N ASP A 328 -9.19 12.19 9.71
CA ASP A 328 -8.77 13.36 8.93
C ASP A 328 -7.34 13.14 8.42
N PRO A 329 -7.08 13.10 7.10
CA PRO A 329 -5.74 12.89 6.56
C PRO A 329 -4.75 13.99 6.95
N GLN A 330 -5.20 15.14 7.45
CA GLN A 330 -4.32 16.20 7.92
C GLN A 330 -3.40 15.73 9.06
N ILE A 331 -3.83 14.78 9.90
CA ILE A 331 -2.95 14.26 10.96
C ILE A 331 -1.73 13.52 10.42
N PHE A 332 -1.87 12.87 9.24
CA PHE A 332 -0.75 12.23 8.56
C PHE A 332 0.19 13.28 7.96
N VAL A 333 -0.36 14.34 7.35
CA VAL A 333 0.43 15.46 6.82
C VAL A 333 1.24 16.14 7.92
N ASP A 334 0.60 16.45 9.06
CA ASP A 334 1.27 17.09 10.18
C ASP A 334 2.42 16.23 10.72
N GLU A 335 2.21 14.92 10.82
CA GLU A 335 3.23 13.96 11.28
C GLU A 335 4.39 13.82 10.27
N MET A 336 4.09 13.75 8.97
CA MET A 336 5.10 13.76 7.90
C MET A 336 5.95 15.03 7.96
N MET A 337 5.32 16.20 8.10
CA MET A 337 6.02 17.48 8.20
C MET A 337 6.89 17.58 9.45
N GLN A 338 6.50 16.92 10.54
CA GLN A 338 7.26 16.93 11.79
C GLN A 338 8.47 15.98 11.76
N ARG A 339 8.34 14.80 11.18
CA ARG A 339 9.32 13.70 11.33
C ARG A 339 10.02 13.28 10.04
N ALA A 340 9.41 13.54 8.88
CA ALA A 340 9.81 13.02 7.58
C ALA A 340 9.67 14.08 6.47
N ALA A 341 9.95 15.35 6.78
CA ALA A 341 9.69 16.50 5.88
C ALA A 341 10.39 16.42 4.51
N GLU A 342 11.48 15.63 4.40
CA GLU A 342 12.22 15.41 3.16
C GLU A 342 11.63 14.30 2.28
N ILE A 343 10.68 13.50 2.80
CA ILE A 343 9.98 12.45 2.05
C ILE A 343 8.71 13.05 1.45
N ASN A 344 8.58 12.95 0.13
CA ASN A 344 7.39 13.48 -0.54
C ASN A 344 6.15 12.68 -0.15
N HIS A 345 5.05 13.41 0.03
CA HIS A 345 3.74 12.84 0.26
C HIS A 345 2.67 13.70 -0.41
N VAL A 346 1.51 13.09 -0.68
CA VAL A 346 0.34 13.80 -1.20
C VAL A 346 -0.91 13.19 -0.59
N VAL A 347 -1.86 14.02 -0.18
CA VAL A 347 -3.21 13.57 0.20
C VAL A 347 -4.03 13.45 -1.09
N PRO A 348 -4.42 12.23 -1.52
CA PRO A 348 -5.14 12.05 -2.77
C PRO A 348 -6.58 12.57 -2.68
N GLU A 349 -7.09 12.99 -3.84
CA GLU A 349 -8.52 13.25 -4.06
C GLU A 349 -9.11 12.08 -4.86
N VAL A 350 -10.36 11.71 -4.58
CA VAL A 350 -11.03 10.60 -5.29
C VAL A 350 -11.12 10.91 -6.78
N GLY A 351 -10.66 10.01 -7.64
CA GLY A 351 -10.56 10.20 -9.08
C GLY A 351 -9.44 11.15 -9.54
N GLY A 352 -8.66 11.70 -8.60
CA GLY A 352 -7.50 12.55 -8.88
C GLY A 352 -6.33 11.74 -9.40
N ARG A 353 -5.54 12.34 -10.31
CA ARG A 353 -4.34 11.73 -10.88
C ARG A 353 -3.09 12.19 -10.13
N ILE A 354 -2.24 11.23 -9.79
CA ILE A 354 -0.90 11.42 -9.23
C ILE A 354 0.12 10.96 -10.27
N LEU A 355 1.17 11.74 -10.50
CA LEU A 355 2.31 11.38 -11.35
C LEU A 355 3.56 11.25 -10.48
N ILE A 356 4.37 10.23 -10.73
CA ILE A 356 5.60 9.94 -9.98
C ILE A 356 6.76 9.89 -10.96
N ASP A 357 7.73 10.80 -10.77
CA ASP A 357 8.90 11.02 -11.63
C ASP A 357 10.21 10.35 -11.13
#